data_AF-G4NAL9-F1
#
_entry.id   AF-G4NAL9-F1
#
_cell.length_a   1.000
_cell.length_b   1.000
_cell.length_c   1.000
_cell.angle_alpha   90.00
_cell.angle_beta   90.00
_cell.angle_gamma   90.00
#
_symmetry.space_group_name_H-M   'P 1'
#
loop_
_entity.id
_entity.type
_entity.pdbx_description
1 polymer ?
#
loop_
_entity_poly.entity_id
_entity_poly.type
_entity_poly.pdbx_seq_one_letter_code
_entity_poly.pdbx_strand_id
1 'polypeptide(L)'
;MLKVAREFFGESVDPFTILLENAGVADGITSCISGRNFRCANMAVKRGLSVVEIEEKELNGQQLQGTFTAKESNSLLNARGRQGDYPLFTTFALPMSTCVVNPTISEST
;
A
#
# COMPACT_ATOMS: atom_id res chain seq x y z
N MET A 1 8.17 -4.99 5.36
CA MET A 1 7.71 -5.73 6.56
C MET A 1 8.86 -5.96 7.54
N LEU A 2 9.76 -6.93 7.34
CA LEU A 2 10.80 -7.27 8.33
C LEU A 2 11.73 -6.11 8.75
N LYS A 3 12.19 -5.29 7.78
CA LYS A 3 13.02 -4.11 8.07
C LYS A 3 12.31 -3.10 8.99
N VAL A 4 11.01 -2.87 8.76
CA VAL A 4 10.20 -1.98 9.61
C VAL A 4 9.98 -2.63 10.98
N ALA A 5 9.61 -3.92 11.03
CA ALA A 5 9.39 -4.60 12.30
C ALA A 5 10.64 -4.56 13.20
N ARG A 6 11.83 -4.88 12.68
CA ARG A 6 13.08 -4.80 13.43
C ARG A 6 13.43 -3.37 13.88
N GLU A 7 13.16 -2.37 13.05
CA GLU A 7 13.38 -0.96 13.40
C GLU A 7 12.55 -0.54 14.64
N PHE A 8 11.29 -0.98 14.71
CA PHE A 8 10.37 -0.54 15.77
C PHE A 8 10.35 -1.46 17.00
N PHE A 9 10.67 -2.75 16.85
CA PHE A 9 10.53 -3.77 17.90
C PHE A 9 11.84 -4.52 18.22
N GLY A 10 12.93 -4.23 17.51
CA GLY A 10 14.26 -4.77 17.78
C GLY A 10 14.36 -6.29 17.66
N GLU A 11 15.11 -6.91 18.57
CA GLU A 11 15.38 -8.35 18.58
C GLU A 11 14.18 -9.21 19.02
N SER A 12 13.10 -8.59 19.53
CA SER A 12 11.86 -9.31 19.86
C SER A 12 11.12 -9.85 18.62
N VAL A 13 11.57 -9.47 17.43
CA VAL A 13 10.96 -9.86 16.15
C VAL A 13 11.54 -11.16 15.65
N ASP A 14 10.74 -12.23 15.72
CA ASP A 14 11.01 -13.45 15.00
C ASP A 14 10.65 -13.30 13.50
N PRO A 15 11.62 -13.42 12.57
CA PRO A 15 11.35 -13.34 11.13
C PRO A 15 10.40 -14.43 10.63
N PHE A 16 10.40 -15.61 11.26
CA PHE A 16 9.53 -16.71 10.86
C PHE A 16 8.07 -16.33 11.09
N THR A 17 7.76 -15.81 12.28
CA THR A 17 6.43 -15.31 12.63
C THR A 17 5.95 -14.17 11.72
N ILE A 18 6.82 -13.23 11.32
CA ILE A 18 6.42 -12.06 10.51
C ILE A 18 6.25 -12.39 9.02
N LEU A 19 7.01 -13.35 8.49
CA LEU A 19 7.06 -13.61 7.05
C LEU A 19 6.43 -14.94 6.65
N LEU A 20 6.67 -16.01 7.40
CA LEU A 20 6.38 -17.38 6.99
C LEU A 20 5.06 -17.93 7.56
N GLU A 21 4.55 -17.34 8.63
CA GLU A 21 3.16 -17.54 9.03
C GLU A 21 2.21 -16.98 7.96
N ASN A 22 1.02 -17.57 7.83
CA ASN A 22 0.06 -17.22 6.77
C ASN A 22 -0.29 -15.72 6.73
N ALA A 23 -0.31 -15.05 7.89
CA ALA A 23 -0.56 -13.61 8.01
C ALA A 23 0.57 -12.72 7.41
N GLY A 24 1.72 -13.31 7.08
CA GLY A 24 2.84 -12.64 6.44
C GLY A 24 2.76 -12.74 4.91
N VAL A 25 3.49 -13.68 4.33
CA VAL A 25 3.68 -13.77 2.87
C VAL A 25 2.40 -14.17 2.13
N ALA A 26 1.61 -15.10 2.67
CA ALA A 26 0.42 -15.60 1.98
C ALA A 26 -0.70 -14.55 1.91
N ASP A 27 -0.97 -13.85 3.03
CA ASP A 27 -1.87 -12.70 3.05
C ASP A 27 -1.39 -11.59 2.11
N GLY A 28 -0.09 -11.29 2.13
CA GLY A 28 0.52 -10.31 1.22
C GLY A 28 0.29 -10.65 -0.26
N ILE A 29 0.52 -11.90 -0.67
CA ILE A 29 0.31 -12.36 -2.05
C ILE A 29 -1.16 -12.24 -2.45
N THR A 30 -2.06 -12.78 -1.63
CA THR A 30 -3.50 -12.82 -1.95
C THR A 30 -4.10 -11.41 -1.98
N SER A 31 -3.67 -10.52 -1.08
CA SER A 31 -4.08 -9.11 -1.07
C SER A 31 -3.61 -8.35 -2.31
N CYS A 32 -2.40 -8.63 -2.81
CA CYS A 32 -1.87 -8.03 -4.03
C CYS A 32 -2.58 -8.51 -5.31
N ILE A 33 -3.15 -9.72 -5.31
CA ILE A 33 -3.80 -10.30 -6.51
C ILE A 33 -5.31 -10.04 -6.52
N SER A 34 -5.96 -10.19 -5.36
CA SER A 34 -7.44 -10.22 -5.26
C SER A 34 -8.00 -9.18 -4.31
N GLY A 35 -7.15 -8.41 -3.62
CA GLY A 35 -7.57 -7.42 -2.64
C GLY A 35 -8.28 -6.20 -3.24
N ARG A 36 -9.07 -5.51 -2.41
CA ARG A 36 -9.81 -4.30 -2.80
C ARG A 36 -8.87 -3.17 -3.26
N ASN A 37 -7.71 -3.03 -2.62
CA ASN A 37 -6.69 -2.05 -3.03
C ASN A 37 -6.21 -2.29 -4.46
N PHE A 38 -5.88 -3.55 -4.81
CA PHE A 38 -5.43 -3.91 -6.16
C PHE A 38 -6.54 -3.66 -7.20
N ARG A 39 -7.76 -4.12 -6.92
CA ARG A 39 -8.92 -3.92 -7.82
C ARG A 39 -9.19 -2.44 -8.08
N CYS A 40 -9.20 -1.62 -7.04
CA CYS A 40 -9.48 -0.18 -7.18
C CYS A 40 -8.34 0.56 -7.87
N ALA A 41 -7.08 0.23 -7.56
CA ALA A 41 -5.93 0.81 -8.26
C ALA A 41 -5.94 0.44 -9.75
N ASN A 42 -6.24 -0.81 -10.10
CA ASN A 42 -6.33 -1.25 -11.49
C ASN A 42 -7.47 -0.53 -12.25
N MET A 43 -8.61 -0.33 -11.60
CA MET A 43 -9.71 0.46 -12.18
C MET A 43 -9.36 1.94 -12.33
N ALA A 44 -8.66 2.52 -11.37
CA ALA A 44 -8.15 3.90 -11.43
C ALA A 44 -7.24 4.10 -12.65
N VAL A 45 -6.29 3.17 -12.88
CA VAL A 45 -5.42 3.18 -14.07
C VAL A 45 -6.23 3.08 -15.35
N LYS A 46 -7.11 2.09 -15.45
CA LYS A 46 -7.88 1.82 -16.68
C LYS A 46 -8.86 2.94 -17.04
N ARG A 47 -9.40 3.64 -16.05
CA ARG A 47 -10.42 4.68 -16.23
C ARG A 47 -9.85 6.09 -16.20
N GLY A 48 -8.57 6.26 -15.85
CA GLY A 48 -7.94 7.56 -15.66
C GLY A 48 -8.57 8.38 -14.52
N LEU A 49 -9.17 7.70 -13.54
CA LEU A 49 -9.81 8.33 -12.38
C LEU A 49 -8.90 8.19 -11.15
N SER A 50 -9.11 9.06 -10.16
CA SER A 50 -8.45 8.90 -8.87
C SER A 50 -8.99 7.68 -8.12
N VAL A 51 -8.17 7.13 -7.22
CA VAL A 51 -8.59 6.00 -6.38
C VAL A 51 -9.73 6.38 -5.44
N VAL A 52 -9.82 7.64 -5.02
CA VAL A 52 -10.92 8.18 -4.19
C VAL A 52 -12.25 8.14 -4.97
N GLU A 53 -12.25 8.58 -6.23
CA GLU A 53 -13.46 8.51 -7.06
C GLU A 53 -13.90 7.07 -7.34
N ILE A 54 -12.94 6.14 -7.49
CA ILE A 54 -13.24 4.72 -7.64
C ILE A 54 -13.82 4.15 -6.35
N GLU A 55 -13.28 4.51 -5.19
CA GLU A 55 -13.79 4.10 -3.88
C GLU A 55 -15.25 4.53 -3.68
N GLU A 56 -15.56 5.79 -3.92
CA GLU A 56 -16.93 6.32 -3.80
C GLU A 56 -17.92 5.61 -4.74
N LYS A 57 -17.50 5.30 -5.97
CA LYS A 57 -18.36 4.73 -7.01
C LYS A 57 -18.53 3.22 -6.91
N GLU A 58 -17.47 2.49 -6.54
CA GLU A 58 -17.42 1.02 -6.68
C GLU A 58 -17.49 0.28 -5.35
N LEU A 59 -17.20 0.94 -4.23
CA LEU A 59 -17.10 0.28 -2.92
C LEU A 59 -18.32 0.46 -2.02
N ASN A 60 -19.40 1.11 -2.48
CA ASN A 60 -20.70 1.18 -1.78
C ASN A 60 -20.57 1.55 -0.29
N GLY A 61 -19.71 2.52 0.04
CA GLY A 61 -19.46 2.96 1.41
C GLY A 61 -18.38 2.17 2.16
N GLN A 62 -17.73 1.19 1.55
CA GLN A 62 -16.54 0.54 2.11
C GLN A 62 -15.28 1.37 1.80
N GLN A 63 -14.39 1.50 2.79
CA GLN A 63 -13.13 2.21 2.62
C GLN A 63 -11.95 1.28 2.28
N LEU A 64 -11.01 1.82 1.51
CA LEU A 64 -9.72 1.25 1.18
C LEU A 64 -8.74 1.50 2.31
N GLN A 65 -8.48 0.46 3.10
CA GLN A 65 -7.51 0.54 4.19
C GLN A 65 -6.09 0.90 3.69
N GLY A 66 -5.74 0.55 2.45
CA GLY A 66 -4.38 0.76 1.91
C GLY A 66 -4.00 2.23 1.79
N THR A 67 -4.93 3.09 1.35
CA THR A 67 -4.67 4.53 1.18
C THR A 67 -4.45 5.22 2.52
N PHE A 68 -5.29 4.90 3.50
CA PHE A 68 -5.16 5.42 4.86
C PHE A 68 -3.88 4.92 5.53
N THR A 69 -3.62 3.61 5.46
CA THR A 69 -2.43 2.99 6.07
C THR A 69 -1.13 3.55 5.49
N ALA A 70 -1.09 3.84 4.17
CA ALA A 70 0.08 4.43 3.55
C ALA A 70 0.37 5.84 4.09
N LYS A 71 -0.65 6.68 4.24
CA LYS A 71 -0.52 8.02 4.84
C LYS A 71 -0.01 7.97 6.28
N GLU A 72 -0.63 7.14 7.11
CA GLU A 72 -0.25 7.00 8.53
C GLU A 72 1.15 6.40 8.68
N SER A 73 1.49 5.36 7.93
CA SER A 73 2.82 4.75 7.95
C SER A 73 3.89 5.76 7.54
N ASN A 74 3.62 6.57 6.51
CA ASN A 74 4.57 7.59 6.07
C ASN A 74 4.70 8.74 7.07
N SER A 75 3.61 9.11 7.75
CA SER A 75 3.61 10.08 8.85
C SER A 75 4.47 9.58 10.02
N LEU A 76 4.30 8.31 10.42
CA LEU A 76 5.12 7.67 11.44
C LEU A 76 6.61 7.66 11.08
N LEU A 77 6.94 7.34 9.82
CA LEU A 77 8.32 7.36 9.33
C LEU A 77 8.89 8.78 9.29
N ASN A 78 8.06 9.80 9.00
CA ASN A 78 8.47 11.21 9.04
C ASN A 78 8.83 11.66 10.44
N ALA A 79 7.97 11.31 11.41
CA ALA A 79 8.18 11.66 12.82
C ALA A 79 9.47 11.05 13.39
N ARG A 80 10.01 10.01 12.75
CA ARG A 80 11.29 9.37 13.10
C ARG A 80 12.45 9.78 12.19
N GLY A 81 12.23 10.61 11.17
CA GLY A 81 13.26 11.02 10.22
C GLY A 81 13.74 9.88 9.30
N ARG A 82 12.91 8.86 9.06
CA ARG A 82 13.28 7.62 8.35
C ARG A 82 12.62 7.47 6.98
N GLN A 83 11.84 8.43 6.48
CA GLN A 83 11.13 8.30 5.20
C GLN A 83 12.03 7.87 4.03
N GLY A 84 13.25 8.40 3.95
CA GLY A 84 14.22 8.07 2.90
C GLY A 84 14.65 6.61 2.85
N ASP A 85 14.58 5.89 3.98
CA ASP A 85 14.94 4.47 4.08
C ASP A 85 13.84 3.51 3.57
N TYR A 86 12.67 4.07 3.27
CA TYR A 86 11.44 3.35 2.98
C TYR A 86 10.70 4.00 1.78
N PRO A 87 11.33 4.02 0.59
CA PRO A 87 10.79 4.71 -0.58
C PRO A 87 9.42 4.20 -1.00
N LEU A 88 9.14 2.89 -0.87
CA LEU A 88 7.82 2.34 -1.20
C LEU A 88 6.70 2.95 -0.33
N PHE A 89 6.90 3.06 0.99
CA PHE A 89 5.90 3.66 1.87
C PHE A 89 5.69 5.15 1.58
N THR A 90 6.75 5.85 1.18
CA THR A 90 6.69 7.28 0.82
C THR A 90 5.98 7.50 -0.52
N THR A 91 6.33 6.72 -1.54
CA THR A 91 5.80 6.85 -2.91
C THR A 91 4.31 6.62 -2.98
N PHE A 92 3.73 5.71 -2.18
CA PHE A 92 2.28 5.48 -2.21
C PHE A 92 1.48 6.41 -1.29
N ALA A 93 2.11 7.06 -0.31
CA ALA A 93 1.43 7.95 0.63
C ALA A 93 1.04 9.31 0.02
N LEU A 94 1.86 9.85 -0.88
CA LEU A 94 1.69 11.18 -1.46
C LEU A 94 0.69 11.26 -2.65
N PRO A 95 0.63 10.29 -3.59
CA PRO A 95 -0.13 10.43 -4.81
C PRO A 95 -1.49 9.70 -4.82
N MET A 96 -1.83 8.84 -3.85
CA MET A 96 -3.09 8.06 -3.94
C MET A 96 -4.38 8.91 -3.86
N SER A 97 -4.26 10.19 -3.50
CA SER A 97 -5.34 11.18 -3.54
C SER A 97 -5.44 11.96 -4.87
N THR A 98 -4.39 11.95 -5.69
CA THR A 98 -4.23 12.85 -6.84
C THR A 98 -3.74 12.15 -8.12
N CYS A 99 -3.38 10.88 -8.06
CA CYS A 99 -2.91 10.12 -9.23
C CYS A 99 -4.09 9.83 -10.16
N VAL A 100 -4.21 10.66 -11.19
CA VAL A 100 -4.53 10.18 -12.53
C VAL A 100 -3.32 9.37 -12.96
N VAL A 101 -3.44 8.05 -12.90
CA VAL A 101 -2.40 7.12 -13.31
C VAL A 101 -2.25 7.27 -14.82
N ASN A 102 -1.18 7.95 -15.23
CA ASN A 102 -0.92 8.22 -16.65
C ASN A 102 -0.79 6.88 -17.39
N PRO A 103 -1.56 6.63 -18.47
CA PRO A 103 -1.64 5.32 -19.12
C PRO A 103 -0.34 4.83 -19.76
N THR A 104 0.72 5.64 -19.79
CA THR A 104 2.01 5.30 -20.40
C THR A 104 2.80 4.19 -19.69
N ILE A 105 2.34 3.67 -18.55
CA ILE A 105 3.00 2.57 -17.82
C ILE A 105 2.41 1.19 -18.22
N SER A 106 1.35 1.12 -19.02
CA SER A 106 0.67 -0.16 -19.33
C SER A 106 1.12 -0.87 -20.61
N GLU A 107 2.14 -0.41 -21.33
CA GLU A 107 2.59 -1.02 -22.61
C GLU A 107 3.84 -1.91 -22.52
N SER A 108 4.17 -2.44 -21.33
CA SER A 108 5.25 -3.43 -21.22
C SER A 108 4.87 -4.62 -20.35
N THR A 109 3.86 -5.40 -20.78
CA THR A 109 3.78 -6.86 -20.55
C THR A 109 2.84 -7.47 -21.58
#